data_AF-A0A9W7CIZ5-F1
#
_entry.id   AF-A0A9W7CIZ5-F1
#
_cell.length_a   1.000
_cell.length_b   1.000
_cell.length_c   1.000
_cell.angle_alpha   90.00
_cell.angle_beta   90.00
_cell.angle_gamma   90.00
#
_symmetry.space_group_name_H-M   'P 1'
#
loop_
_entity.id
_entity.type
_entity.pdbx_description
1 polymer ?
#
loop_
_entity_poly.entity_id
_entity_poly.type
_entity_poly.pdbx_seq_one_letter_code
_entity_poly.pdbx_strand_id
1 'polypeptide(L)'
;MHRSFLLIICVLSSGITCFNTCFNLGPRALKTSVSSFTLSLTPDSLPDSSSSLTASLLNSPSQPLSSLLPKLKTLEASYSPTPQSRSDLLGDYEVLRTFNPSSPDKNSNAAGGKWVKESGVTSRIFKLQGLYQNIILEGSSTSAVNLVLLSILSRFICVAVVLKGECKFLSETERSEIVQKRKTDGGLTSNTVRAEFGSPMLRISLFGFKSILGITAMIGPTSKVILDASYVDDKLRVGKGASGVRFLLKRCVEGEEKDVWRRVVGSKFVVRKRGIISSMMLFGGAMLLRGGKFGKVFGLSLLTLAAAIVKSTGGIEEGEQEEV
;
A
#
# COMPACT_ATOMS: atom_id res chain seq x y z
N MET A 1 6.47 11.12 -4.47
CA MET A 1 5.32 10.30 -4.93
C MET A 1 4.13 11.12 -5.52
N HIS A 2 4.04 12.45 -5.36
CA HIS A 2 2.73 13.12 -5.38
C HIS A 2 2.20 13.75 -6.69
N ARG A 3 2.99 14.06 -7.73
CA ARG A 3 2.46 14.83 -8.88
C ARG A 3 1.97 13.98 -10.08
N SER A 4 2.75 12.97 -10.48
CA SER A 4 2.43 11.94 -11.51
C SER A 4 1.07 11.25 -11.36
N PHE A 5 0.87 10.70 -10.18
CA PHE A 5 -0.31 9.89 -9.88
C PHE A 5 -1.55 10.76 -9.70
N LEU A 6 -1.37 12.02 -9.25
CA LEU A 6 -2.44 13.01 -9.07
C LEU A 6 -3.15 13.29 -10.38
N LEU A 7 -2.42 13.40 -11.48
CA LEU A 7 -3.00 13.84 -12.74
C LEU A 7 -3.80 12.71 -13.42
N ILE A 8 -3.30 11.47 -13.37
CA ILE A 8 -3.99 10.29 -13.93
C ILE A 8 -5.33 10.08 -13.22
N ILE A 9 -5.33 10.23 -11.89
CA ILE A 9 -6.52 10.10 -11.05
C ILE A 9 -7.46 11.32 -11.17
N CYS A 10 -6.92 12.55 -11.22
CA CYS A 10 -7.75 13.75 -11.43
C CYS A 10 -8.52 13.65 -12.75
N VAL A 11 -7.89 13.20 -13.83
CA VAL A 11 -8.55 13.06 -15.14
C VAL A 11 -9.54 11.90 -15.19
N LEU A 12 -9.26 10.79 -14.50
CA LEU A 12 -10.28 9.76 -14.26
C LEU A 12 -11.46 10.34 -13.46
N SER A 13 -11.21 11.16 -12.43
CA SER A 13 -12.27 11.82 -11.66
C SER A 13 -13.07 12.84 -12.48
N SER A 14 -12.42 13.61 -13.35
CA SER A 14 -13.08 14.59 -14.24
C SER A 14 -13.93 13.90 -15.30
N GLY A 15 -13.45 12.79 -15.87
CA GLY A 15 -14.21 11.96 -16.81
C GLY A 15 -15.40 11.25 -16.14
N ILE A 16 -15.22 10.79 -14.91
CA ILE A 16 -16.26 10.11 -14.12
C ILE A 16 -17.34 11.09 -13.63
N THR A 17 -16.96 12.33 -13.28
CA THR A 17 -17.93 13.37 -12.89
C THR A 17 -18.84 13.75 -14.06
N CYS A 18 -18.31 13.79 -15.30
CA CYS A 18 -19.15 13.94 -16.50
C CYS A 18 -20.07 12.72 -16.76
N PHE A 19 -19.64 11.51 -16.40
CA PHE A 19 -20.40 10.29 -16.64
C PHE A 19 -21.60 10.15 -15.67
N ASN A 20 -21.45 10.52 -14.40
CA ASN A 20 -22.51 10.48 -13.39
C ASN A 20 -23.61 11.55 -13.63
N THR A 21 -23.30 12.69 -14.25
CA THR A 21 -24.31 13.72 -14.57
C THR A 21 -25.21 13.30 -15.74
N CYS A 22 -24.75 12.37 -16.59
CA CYS A 22 -25.48 11.90 -17.77
C CYS A 22 -26.32 10.64 -17.52
N PHE A 23 -26.02 9.86 -16.48
CA PHE A 23 -26.75 8.63 -16.15
C PHE A 23 -27.30 8.71 -14.73
N ASN A 24 -28.56 9.13 -14.64
CA ASN A 24 -29.31 9.26 -13.39
C ASN A 24 -29.68 7.86 -12.84
N LEU A 25 -28.72 7.18 -12.24
CA LEU A 25 -28.91 5.87 -11.63
C LEU A 25 -29.07 6.04 -10.11
N GLY A 26 -30.34 6.02 -9.67
CA GLY A 26 -30.70 6.08 -8.26
C GLY A 26 -30.24 4.84 -7.47
N PRO A 27 -30.00 4.97 -6.16
CA PRO A 27 -29.53 3.86 -5.35
C PRO A 27 -30.68 2.93 -4.95
N ARG A 28 -30.64 1.66 -5.36
CA ARG A 28 -31.38 0.57 -4.68
C ARG A 28 -30.48 -0.05 -3.63
N ALA A 29 -30.90 0.06 -2.37
CA ALA A 29 -30.26 -0.55 -1.22
C ALA A 29 -30.60 -2.06 -1.16
N LEU A 30 -29.56 -2.90 -1.02
CA LEU A 30 -29.71 -4.28 -0.58
C LEU A 30 -28.99 -4.42 0.75
N LYS A 31 -29.78 -4.63 1.81
CA LYS A 31 -29.33 -5.10 3.12
C LYS A 31 -29.09 -6.60 3.01
N THR A 32 -27.91 -7.06 3.40
CA THR A 32 -27.68 -8.48 3.72
C THR A 32 -27.07 -8.57 5.11
N SER A 33 -27.87 -9.15 6.00
CA SER A 33 -27.49 -9.73 7.29
C SER A 33 -26.66 -10.98 7.05
N VAL A 34 -25.58 -11.18 7.81
CA VAL A 34 -25.00 -12.52 7.98
C VAL A 34 -24.57 -12.71 9.44
N SER A 35 -24.96 -13.88 9.92
CA SER A 35 -24.93 -14.48 11.25
C SER A 35 -23.54 -14.65 11.87
N SER A 36 -23.49 -14.44 13.18
CA SER A 36 -22.44 -14.85 14.10
C SER A 36 -22.36 -16.37 14.23
N PHE A 37 -21.15 -16.92 14.08
CA PHE A 37 -20.81 -18.29 14.46
C PHE A 37 -19.83 -18.23 15.63
N THR A 38 -20.17 -18.88 16.74
CA THR A 38 -19.34 -19.01 17.93
C THR A 38 -18.78 -20.42 17.95
N LEU A 39 -17.45 -20.57 17.88
CA LEU A 39 -16.78 -21.84 18.12
C LEU A 39 -16.01 -21.74 19.44
N SER A 40 -16.42 -22.57 20.40
CA SER A 40 -15.72 -22.78 21.66
C SER A 40 -14.52 -23.71 21.45
N LEU A 41 -13.37 -23.34 21.98
CA LEU A 41 -12.29 -24.28 22.27
C LEU A 41 -11.87 -24.07 23.73
N THR A 42 -11.81 -25.18 24.45
CA THR A 42 -11.44 -25.31 25.86
C THR A 42 -9.94 -25.06 26.07
N PRO A 43 -9.53 -24.60 27.26
CA PRO A 43 -8.18 -24.12 27.56
C PRO A 43 -7.31 -25.27 28.09
N ASP A 44 -6.00 -25.18 27.90
CA ASP A 44 -5.00 -25.64 28.87
C ASP A 44 -3.60 -25.17 28.42
N SER A 45 -3.40 -23.86 28.52
CA SER A 45 -2.10 -23.25 28.74
C SER A 45 -2.34 -21.87 29.36
N LEU A 46 -1.57 -21.53 30.40
CA LEU A 46 -1.58 -20.19 30.98
C LEU A 46 -1.39 -19.18 29.85
N PRO A 47 -2.25 -18.14 29.74
CA PRO A 47 -2.15 -17.20 28.64
C PRO A 47 -0.84 -16.43 28.78
N ASP A 48 0.09 -16.68 27.87
CA ASP A 48 1.24 -15.80 27.67
C ASP A 48 0.70 -14.38 27.55
N SER A 49 1.19 -13.47 28.40
CA SER A 49 0.71 -12.09 28.48
C SER A 49 0.76 -11.39 27.12
N SER A 50 1.72 -11.75 26.27
CA SER A 50 1.84 -11.35 24.87
C SER A 50 0.65 -11.77 24.01
N SER A 51 0.14 -13.00 24.15
CA SER A 51 -0.99 -13.53 23.39
C SER A 51 -2.28 -12.74 23.63
N SER A 52 -2.51 -12.33 24.88
CA SER A 52 -3.67 -11.52 25.28
C SER A 52 -3.62 -10.09 24.70
N LEU A 53 -2.42 -9.51 24.64
CA LEU A 53 -2.17 -8.19 24.05
C LEU A 53 -2.32 -8.24 22.53
N THR A 54 -1.77 -9.26 21.86
CA THR A 54 -1.93 -9.48 20.41
C THR A 54 -3.42 -9.61 20.04
N ALA A 55 -4.19 -10.40 20.79
CA ALA A 55 -5.63 -10.53 20.58
C ALA A 55 -6.37 -9.19 20.77
N SER A 56 -6.00 -8.40 21.80
CA SER A 56 -6.58 -7.06 22.01
C SER A 56 -6.29 -6.10 20.86
N LEU A 57 -5.10 -6.15 20.25
CA LEU A 57 -4.72 -5.28 19.13
C LEU A 57 -5.47 -5.64 17.84
N LEU A 58 -5.72 -6.93 17.60
CA LEU A 58 -6.40 -7.42 16.40
C LEU A 58 -7.92 -7.22 16.45
N ASN A 59 -8.54 -7.33 17.63
CA ASN A 59 -10.00 -7.35 17.76
C ASN A 59 -10.64 -5.95 17.91
N SER A 60 -9.86 -4.87 17.93
CA SER A 60 -10.38 -3.50 18.15
C SER A 60 -9.97 -2.53 17.04
N PRO A 61 -10.54 -2.67 15.83
CA PRO A 61 -10.23 -1.81 14.68
C PRO A 61 -10.68 -0.35 14.86
N SER A 62 -11.42 0.00 15.91
CA SER A 62 -11.87 1.37 16.23
C SER A 62 -11.17 2.01 17.44
N GLN A 63 -10.25 1.33 18.13
CA GLN A 63 -9.60 1.92 19.31
C GLN A 63 -8.78 3.18 18.95
N PRO A 64 -8.87 4.25 19.76
CA PRO A 64 -8.12 5.48 19.53
C PRO A 64 -6.61 5.25 19.62
N LEU A 65 -5.85 5.95 18.78
CA LEU A 65 -4.40 5.74 18.62
C LEU A 65 -3.64 5.87 19.95
N SER A 66 -4.04 6.82 20.79
CA SER A 66 -3.46 7.09 22.11
C SER A 66 -3.51 5.89 23.05
N SER A 67 -4.52 5.03 22.93
CA SER A 67 -4.68 3.81 23.75
C SER A 67 -3.83 2.62 23.28
N LEU A 68 -3.40 2.63 22.01
CA LEU A 68 -2.67 1.51 21.41
C LEU A 68 -1.14 1.68 21.50
N LEU A 69 -0.65 2.92 21.47
CA LEU A 69 0.79 3.20 21.52
C LEU A 69 1.49 2.64 22.77
N PRO A 70 0.94 2.77 24.00
CA PRO A 70 1.55 2.16 25.18
C PRO A 70 1.62 0.63 25.07
N LYS A 71 0.54 -0.01 24.59
CA LYS A 71 0.49 -1.47 24.41
C LYS A 71 1.54 -1.96 23.42
N LEU A 72 1.73 -1.24 22.31
CA LEU A 72 2.77 -1.54 21.33
C LEU A 72 4.17 -1.41 21.94
N LYS A 73 4.44 -0.35 22.69
CA LYS A 73 5.73 -0.17 23.36
C LYS A 73 6.00 -1.28 24.38
N THR A 74 4.99 -1.72 25.13
CA THR A 74 5.13 -2.84 26.06
C THR A 74 5.44 -4.14 25.31
N LEU A 75 4.76 -4.42 24.19
CA LEU A 75 5.05 -5.58 23.35
C LEU A 75 6.47 -5.54 22.78
N GLU A 76 6.87 -4.40 22.20
CA GLU A 76 8.22 -4.17 21.67
C GLU A 76 9.28 -4.37 22.75
N ALA A 77 9.06 -3.87 23.96
CA ALA A 77 10.00 -4.02 25.08
C ALA A 77 10.09 -5.45 25.61
N SER A 78 9.01 -6.23 25.51
CA SER A 78 8.99 -7.65 25.90
C SER A 78 9.66 -8.57 24.89
N TYR A 79 9.93 -8.08 23.67
CA TYR A 79 10.43 -8.89 22.57
C TYR A 79 11.94 -8.75 22.41
N SER A 80 12.63 -9.88 22.50
CA SER A 80 14.06 -9.97 22.24
C SER A 80 14.29 -10.74 20.93
N PRO A 81 14.59 -10.04 19.82
CA PRO A 81 14.77 -10.69 18.54
C PRO A 81 16.03 -11.55 18.55
N THR A 82 15.89 -12.84 18.29
CA THR A 82 17.01 -13.75 18.08
C THR A 82 17.31 -13.87 16.59
N PRO A 83 18.58 -14.03 16.16
CA PRO A 83 18.94 -14.16 14.74
C PRO A 83 18.29 -15.36 14.03
N GLN A 84 17.84 -16.39 14.77
CA GLN A 84 17.09 -17.54 14.24
C GLN A 84 15.64 -17.19 13.85
N SER A 85 15.06 -16.08 14.34
CA SER A 85 13.69 -15.62 14.04
C SER A 85 13.47 -15.03 12.63
N ARG A 86 14.46 -15.13 11.73
CA ARG A 86 14.35 -14.56 10.37
C ARG A 86 13.29 -15.27 9.52
N SER A 87 12.98 -16.53 9.81
CA SER A 87 11.84 -17.25 9.24
C SER A 87 10.52 -16.55 9.56
N ASP A 88 10.42 -15.95 10.73
CA ASP A 88 9.16 -15.43 11.26
C ASP A 88 8.81 -14.12 10.55
N LEU A 89 9.82 -13.40 10.05
CA LEU A 89 9.65 -12.21 9.22
C LEU A 89 9.07 -12.54 7.84
N LEU A 90 9.30 -13.76 7.34
CA LEU A 90 8.78 -14.19 6.06
C LEU A 90 7.26 -14.40 6.14
N GLY A 91 6.59 -14.14 5.03
CA GLY A 91 5.17 -14.34 4.88
C GLY A 91 4.45 -13.13 4.29
N ASP A 92 3.16 -13.34 4.09
CA ASP A 92 2.24 -12.31 3.64
C ASP A 92 1.64 -11.59 4.84
N TYR A 93 1.61 -10.27 4.79
CA TYR A 93 1.05 -9.47 5.86
C TYR A 93 0.13 -8.37 5.32
N GLU A 94 -1.02 -8.22 5.96
CA GLU A 94 -1.90 -7.08 5.76
C GLU A 94 -1.50 -5.96 6.72
N VAL A 95 -1.37 -4.74 6.21
CA VAL A 95 -1.13 -3.56 7.04
C VAL A 95 -2.46 -3.07 7.56
N LEU A 96 -2.72 -3.30 8.84
CA LEU A 96 -3.94 -2.86 9.50
C LEU A 96 -3.90 -1.36 9.80
N ARG A 97 -2.76 -0.87 10.30
CA ARG A 97 -2.62 0.52 10.77
C ARG A 97 -1.21 1.06 10.58
N THR A 98 -1.13 2.39 10.50
CA THR A 98 0.13 3.13 10.50
C THR A 98 0.07 4.18 11.60
N PHE A 99 1.16 4.34 12.34
CA PHE A 99 1.26 5.23 13.50
C PHE A 99 2.44 6.16 13.30
N ASN A 100 2.17 7.48 13.30
CA ASN A 100 3.25 8.47 13.28
C ASN A 100 3.43 9.04 14.70
N PRO A 101 4.54 8.74 15.39
CA PRO A 101 4.77 9.23 16.75
C PRO A 101 4.87 10.76 16.84
N SER A 102 5.26 11.44 15.75
CA SER A 102 5.32 12.90 15.70
C SER A 102 3.94 13.58 15.57
N SER A 103 2.88 12.80 15.31
CA SER A 103 1.51 13.31 15.18
C SER A 103 0.48 12.25 15.61
N PRO A 104 0.41 11.91 16.90
CA PRO A 104 -0.40 10.79 17.40
C PRO A 104 -1.91 11.03 17.27
N ASP A 105 -2.37 12.28 17.24
CA ASP A 105 -3.81 12.59 17.12
C ASP A 105 -4.33 12.54 15.68
N LYS A 106 -3.42 12.44 14.70
CA LYS A 106 -3.81 12.25 13.31
C LYS A 106 -3.93 10.76 13.06
N ASN A 107 -5.17 10.27 12.99
CA ASN A 107 -5.48 8.92 12.54
C ASN A 107 -4.91 8.75 11.12
N SER A 108 -3.68 8.24 11.01
CA SER A 108 -3.01 8.05 9.73
C SER A 108 -3.43 6.68 9.21
N ASN A 109 -4.25 6.67 8.17
CA ASN A 109 -4.63 5.43 7.51
C ASN A 109 -3.41 4.59 7.13
N ALA A 110 -3.60 3.27 7.17
CA ALA A 110 -2.63 2.29 6.71
C ALA A 110 -2.00 2.72 5.38
N ALA A 111 -0.66 2.69 5.30
CA ALA A 111 0.20 3.23 4.23
C ALA A 111 -0.52 3.54 2.89
N GLY A 112 -1.14 4.71 2.82
CA GLY A 112 -1.92 5.17 1.67
C GLY A 112 -2.17 6.68 1.66
N GLY A 113 -1.68 7.39 2.69
CA GLY A 113 -1.67 8.85 2.76
C GLY A 113 -3.04 9.51 2.60
N LYS A 114 -3.04 10.66 1.89
CA LYS A 114 -4.17 11.57 1.65
C LYS A 114 -5.40 10.91 0.99
N TRP A 115 -5.26 9.71 0.42
CA TRP A 115 -6.26 9.06 -0.43
C TRP A 115 -7.24 8.14 0.31
N VAL A 116 -6.86 7.71 1.52
CA VAL A 116 -7.68 6.82 2.35
C VAL A 116 -8.42 7.62 3.43
N LYS A 117 -8.37 8.96 3.39
CA LYS A 117 -9.04 9.81 4.39
C LYS A 117 -10.52 9.42 4.48
N GLU A 118 -11.05 9.31 5.71
CA GLU A 118 -12.45 8.95 5.94
C GLU A 118 -13.41 9.99 5.33
N SER A 119 -12.97 11.26 5.22
CA SER A 119 -13.77 12.36 4.68
C SER A 119 -13.19 12.93 3.37
N GLY A 120 -14.09 13.14 2.39
CA GLY A 120 -13.80 13.85 1.13
C GLY A 120 -14.43 13.21 -0.11
N VAL A 121 -14.49 13.97 -1.21
CA VAL A 121 -14.99 13.47 -2.51
C VAL A 121 -14.12 12.31 -3.01
N THR A 122 -12.81 12.37 -2.77
CA THR A 122 -11.87 11.31 -3.14
C THR A 122 -12.12 10.00 -2.39
N SER A 123 -12.60 10.02 -1.14
CA SER A 123 -12.89 8.78 -0.40
C SER A 123 -14.17 8.07 -0.87
N ARG A 124 -15.09 8.82 -1.49
CA ARG A 124 -16.26 8.26 -2.18
C ARG A 124 -15.89 7.59 -3.51
N ILE A 125 -14.85 8.08 -4.18
CA ILE A 125 -14.41 7.57 -5.49
C ILE A 125 -13.42 6.44 -5.32
N PHE A 126 -12.46 6.56 -4.41
CA PHE A 126 -11.40 5.58 -4.16
C PHE A 126 -11.63 4.91 -2.82
N LYS A 127 -11.91 3.60 -2.87
CA LYS A 127 -12.02 2.78 -1.67
C LYS A 127 -10.84 1.80 -1.62
N LEU A 128 -10.00 1.95 -0.59
CA LEU A 128 -8.97 0.96 -0.26
C LEU A 128 -9.65 -0.38 0.02
N GLN A 129 -9.25 -1.42 -0.71
CA GLN A 129 -9.70 -2.80 -0.48
C GLN A 129 -8.70 -3.53 0.41
N GLY A 130 -7.41 -3.28 0.24
CA GLY A 130 -6.37 -3.90 1.07
C GLY A 130 -5.00 -3.29 0.82
N LEU A 131 -4.13 -3.42 1.80
CA LEU A 131 -2.74 -3.01 1.77
C LEU A 131 -1.90 -4.11 2.36
N TYR A 132 -0.92 -4.60 1.61
CA TYR A 132 -0.12 -5.74 2.00
C TYR A 132 1.38 -5.43 1.89
N GLN A 133 2.16 -5.99 2.81
CA GLN A 133 3.62 -5.86 2.89
C GLN A 133 4.25 -7.22 3.16
N ASN A 134 4.67 -7.88 2.10
CA ASN A 134 5.12 -9.26 2.14
C ASN A 134 6.65 -9.30 2.09
N ILE A 135 7.25 -10.23 2.84
CA ILE A 135 8.66 -10.60 2.72
C ILE A 135 8.68 -12.06 2.33
N ILE A 136 9.22 -12.38 1.16
CA ILE A 136 9.04 -13.68 0.52
C ILE A 136 10.42 -14.23 0.17
N LEU A 137 10.61 -15.52 0.40
CA LEU A 137 11.79 -16.24 -0.06
C LEU A 137 11.55 -16.75 -1.49
N GLU A 138 12.37 -16.28 -2.44
CA GLU A 138 12.35 -16.71 -3.84
C GLU A 138 13.68 -17.41 -4.15
N GLY A 139 13.70 -18.73 -4.02
CA GLY A 139 14.94 -19.52 -4.11
C GLY A 139 15.89 -19.19 -2.96
N SER A 140 17.07 -18.67 -3.27
CA SER A 140 18.07 -18.22 -2.29
C SER A 140 17.98 -16.74 -1.94
N SER A 141 17.13 -15.96 -2.62
CA SER A 141 17.00 -14.52 -2.44
C SER A 141 15.72 -14.15 -1.69
N THR A 142 15.80 -13.13 -0.83
CA THR A 142 14.61 -12.58 -0.16
C THR A 142 14.10 -11.38 -0.95
N SER A 143 12.80 -11.34 -1.23
CA SER A 143 12.12 -10.25 -1.91
C SER A 143 11.13 -9.56 -0.98
N ALA A 144 11.03 -8.23 -1.11
CA ALA A 144 9.98 -7.44 -0.49
C ALA A 144 8.91 -7.10 -1.53
N VAL A 145 7.64 -7.22 -1.16
CA VAL A 145 6.51 -6.88 -2.03
C VAL A 145 5.50 -6.04 -1.26
N ASN A 146 5.28 -4.82 -1.72
CA ASN A 146 4.18 -3.98 -1.26
C ASN A 146 3.06 -4.01 -2.30
N LEU A 147 1.83 -4.28 -1.85
CA LEU A 147 0.64 -4.32 -2.69
C LEU A 147 -0.42 -3.38 -2.13
N VAL A 148 -0.93 -2.48 -2.98
CA VAL A 148 -2.07 -1.61 -2.67
C VAL A 148 -3.22 -1.97 -3.60
N LEU A 149 -4.39 -2.28 -3.05
CA LEU A 149 -5.60 -2.57 -3.80
C LEU A 149 -6.62 -1.46 -3.60
N LEU A 150 -7.02 -0.80 -4.68
CA LEU A 150 -8.02 0.26 -4.69
C LEU A 150 -9.17 -0.14 -5.62
N SER A 151 -10.39 0.19 -5.20
CA SER A 151 -11.57 0.11 -6.07
C SER A 151 -12.10 1.50 -6.35
N ILE A 152 -12.57 1.69 -7.58
CA ILE A 152 -13.14 2.94 -8.10
C ILE A 152 -14.54 2.63 -8.62
N LEU A 153 -15.49 3.56 -8.43
CA LEU A 153 -16.86 3.47 -8.94
C LEU A 153 -17.56 2.16 -8.57
N SER A 154 -17.80 1.94 -7.28
CA SER A 154 -18.52 0.74 -6.79
C SER A 154 -17.91 -0.58 -7.28
N ARG A 155 -16.57 -0.65 -7.36
CA ARG A 155 -15.76 -1.80 -7.84
C ARG A 155 -15.80 -2.07 -9.34
N PHE A 156 -16.32 -1.14 -10.16
CA PHE A 156 -16.26 -1.27 -11.61
C PHE A 156 -14.82 -1.21 -12.13
N ILE A 157 -13.99 -0.34 -11.57
CA ILE A 157 -12.56 -0.25 -11.88
C ILE A 157 -11.76 -0.66 -10.64
N CYS A 158 -10.82 -1.58 -10.84
CA CYS A 158 -9.91 -2.05 -9.81
C CYS A 158 -8.49 -1.67 -10.16
N VAL A 159 -7.78 -1.10 -9.20
CA VAL A 159 -6.40 -0.62 -9.37
C VAL A 159 -5.51 -1.33 -8.36
N ALA A 160 -4.54 -2.10 -8.85
CA ALA A 160 -3.50 -2.72 -8.04
C ALA A 160 -2.18 -1.99 -8.27
N VAL A 161 -1.52 -1.58 -7.20
CA VAL A 161 -0.18 -1.01 -7.23
C VAL A 161 0.76 -1.99 -6.55
N VAL A 162 1.78 -2.45 -7.26
CA VAL A 162 2.77 -3.40 -6.76
C VAL A 162 4.14 -2.76 -6.80
N LEU A 163 4.84 -2.78 -5.67
CA LEU A 163 6.27 -2.52 -5.60
C LEU A 163 6.95 -3.82 -5.19
N LYS A 164 7.71 -4.42 -6.11
CA LYS A 164 8.56 -5.58 -5.84
C LYS A 164 10.02 -5.15 -5.85
N GLY A 165 10.78 -5.69 -4.91
CA GLY A 165 12.18 -5.32 -4.70
C GLY A 165 12.97 -6.42 -4.04
N GLU A 166 14.29 -6.25 -4.06
CA GLU A 166 15.20 -7.08 -3.28
C GLU A 166 15.16 -6.67 -1.81
N CYS A 167 15.26 -7.64 -0.90
CA CYS A 167 15.25 -7.43 0.54
C CYS A 167 16.53 -7.99 1.16
N LYS A 168 17.31 -7.14 1.83
CA LYS A 168 18.56 -7.51 2.49
C LYS A 168 18.51 -7.18 3.97
N PHE A 169 18.95 -8.11 4.80
CA PHE A 169 19.17 -7.84 6.23
C PHE A 169 20.37 -6.91 6.40
N LEU A 170 20.24 -5.96 7.32
CA LEU A 170 21.32 -5.04 7.63
C LEU A 170 22.28 -5.62 8.67
N SER A 171 23.57 -5.33 8.51
CA SER A 171 24.56 -5.62 9.54
C SER A 171 24.35 -4.74 10.78
N GLU A 172 24.98 -5.10 11.90
CA GLU A 172 24.96 -4.26 13.10
C GLU A 172 25.62 -2.88 12.88
N THR A 173 26.68 -2.84 12.06
CA THR A 173 27.35 -1.59 11.69
C THR A 173 26.42 -0.68 10.89
N GLU A 174 25.77 -1.20 9.84
CA GLU A 174 24.82 -0.43 9.02
C GLU A 174 23.63 0.07 9.86
N ARG A 175 23.12 -0.75 10.78
CA ARG A 175 22.02 -0.35 11.67
C ARG A 175 22.43 0.81 12.57
N SER A 176 23.61 0.74 13.19
CA SER A 176 24.13 1.78 14.08
C SER A 176 24.33 3.10 13.35
N GLU A 177 24.89 3.06 12.14
CA GLU A 177 25.04 4.25 11.28
C GLU A 177 23.69 4.90 10.93
N ILE A 178 22.69 4.08 10.59
CA ILE A 178 21.34 4.59 10.29
C ILE A 178 20.70 5.21 11.52
N VAL A 179 20.80 4.56 12.68
CA VAL A 179 20.27 5.09 13.95
C VAL A 179 20.90 6.44 14.27
N GLN A 180 22.22 6.57 14.12
CA GLN A 180 22.94 7.81 14.35
C GLN A 180 22.51 8.91 13.36
N LYS A 181 22.45 8.57 12.06
CA LYS A 181 22.10 9.53 10.99
C LYS A 181 20.64 9.98 11.06
N ARG A 182 19.71 9.08 11.38
CA ARG A 182 18.26 9.35 11.36
C ARG A 182 17.67 9.68 12.72
N LYS A 183 18.46 9.58 13.80
CA LYS A 183 18.01 9.75 15.19
C LYS A 183 16.78 8.89 15.51
N THR A 184 16.82 7.62 15.08
CA THR A 184 15.69 6.69 15.22
C THR A 184 15.45 6.36 16.68
N ASP A 185 14.26 6.71 17.20
CA ASP A 185 13.86 6.42 18.58
C ASP A 185 13.82 4.90 18.86
N GLY A 186 14.42 4.51 19.99
CA GLY A 186 14.56 3.12 20.42
C GLY A 186 15.42 2.24 19.50
N GLY A 187 16.27 2.82 18.64
CA GLY A 187 17.22 2.06 17.80
C GLY A 187 16.59 1.21 16.69
N LEU A 188 17.35 0.26 16.14
CA LEU A 188 16.91 -0.67 15.09
C LEU A 188 17.31 -2.11 15.47
N THR A 189 16.37 -3.06 15.42
CA THR A 189 16.63 -4.45 15.84
C THR A 189 17.38 -5.27 14.79
N SER A 190 17.81 -6.48 15.13
CA SER A 190 18.48 -7.42 14.19
C SER A 190 17.57 -7.88 13.05
N ASN A 191 16.27 -7.61 13.15
CA ASN A 191 15.26 -7.90 12.14
C ASN A 191 15.12 -6.77 11.10
N THR A 192 15.98 -5.76 11.17
CA THR A 192 15.97 -4.66 10.21
C THR A 192 16.41 -5.13 8.83
N VAL A 193 15.57 -4.78 7.85
CA VAL A 193 15.80 -5.01 6.44
C VAL A 193 15.86 -3.70 5.66
N ARG A 194 16.65 -3.73 4.59
CA ARG A 194 16.66 -2.76 3.52
C ARG A 194 15.94 -3.38 2.32
N ALA A 195 14.86 -2.75 1.90
CA ALA A 195 14.13 -3.12 0.70
C ALA A 195 14.43 -2.12 -0.42
N GLU A 196 14.91 -2.64 -1.55
CA GLU A 196 15.25 -1.89 -2.76
C GLU A 196 14.22 -2.23 -3.85
N PHE A 197 13.19 -1.41 -3.93
CA PHE A 197 12.07 -1.58 -4.85
C PHE A 197 12.38 -1.06 -6.25
N GLY A 198 12.00 -1.84 -7.24
CA GLY A 198 11.94 -1.40 -8.63
C GLY A 198 10.84 -0.35 -8.86
N SER A 199 10.68 0.07 -10.12
CA SER A 199 9.57 0.95 -10.51
C SER A 199 8.21 0.28 -10.19
N PRO A 200 7.24 1.03 -9.65
CA PRO A 200 5.92 0.51 -9.33
C PRO A 200 5.21 -0.05 -10.57
N MET A 201 4.59 -1.21 -10.41
CA MET A 201 3.69 -1.80 -11.39
C MET A 201 2.26 -1.43 -11.04
N LEU A 202 1.61 -0.67 -11.91
CA LEU A 202 0.20 -0.33 -11.82
C LEU A 202 -0.59 -1.25 -12.74
N ARG A 203 -1.57 -1.98 -12.20
CA ARG A 203 -2.56 -2.70 -13.00
C ARG A 203 -3.93 -2.06 -12.81
N ILE A 204 -4.55 -1.66 -13.91
CA ILE A 204 -5.94 -1.19 -13.94
C ILE A 204 -6.77 -2.28 -14.62
N SER A 205 -7.75 -2.83 -13.91
CA SER A 205 -8.63 -3.90 -14.40
C SER A 205 -10.08 -3.44 -14.36
N LEU A 206 -10.87 -3.84 -15.35
CA LEU A 206 -12.33 -3.65 -15.35
C LEU A 206 -13.01 -4.88 -14.76
N PHE A 207 -14.05 -4.68 -13.96
CA PHE A 207 -14.84 -5.75 -13.33
C PHE A 207 -14.05 -6.64 -12.34
N GLY A 208 -13.25 -6.02 -11.48
CA GLY A 208 -12.56 -6.72 -10.39
C GLY A 208 -11.07 -7.05 -10.65
N PHE A 209 -10.36 -7.41 -9.59
CA PHE A 209 -8.93 -7.76 -9.64
C PHE A 209 -8.64 -9.10 -10.34
N LYS A 210 -9.66 -9.95 -10.50
CA LYS A 210 -9.58 -11.24 -11.21
C LYS A 210 -9.68 -11.12 -12.73
N SER A 211 -10.10 -9.97 -13.22
CA SER A 211 -10.32 -9.77 -14.65
C SER A 211 -9.04 -9.87 -15.46
N ILE A 212 -9.10 -10.63 -16.56
CA ILE A 212 -8.05 -10.72 -17.57
C ILE A 212 -7.95 -9.38 -18.32
N LEU A 213 -9.09 -8.69 -18.46
CA LEU A 213 -9.20 -7.37 -19.07
C LEU A 213 -8.60 -6.31 -18.13
N GLY A 214 -7.32 -6.05 -18.32
CA GLY A 214 -6.60 -5.02 -17.60
C GLY A 214 -5.27 -4.68 -18.24
N ILE A 215 -4.83 -3.45 -18.00
CA ILE A 215 -3.57 -2.91 -18.51
C ILE A 215 -2.61 -2.85 -17.33
N THR A 216 -1.44 -3.46 -17.48
CA THR A 216 -0.33 -3.35 -16.53
C THR A 216 0.70 -2.37 -17.08
N ALA A 217 1.16 -1.45 -16.24
CA ALA A 217 2.13 -0.44 -16.61
C ALA A 217 3.18 -0.23 -15.51
N MET A 218 4.42 0.06 -15.90
CA MET A 218 5.47 0.46 -14.95
C MET A 218 5.56 1.98 -14.90
N ILE A 219 5.23 2.55 -13.74
CA ILE A 219 5.11 4.00 -13.56
C ILE A 219 5.77 4.41 -12.24
N GLY A 220 6.82 5.23 -12.34
CA GLY A 220 7.49 5.84 -11.19
C GLY A 220 8.95 5.41 -11.03
N PRO A 221 9.65 6.00 -10.05
CA PRO A 221 11.05 5.68 -9.78
C PRO A 221 11.17 4.37 -9.02
N THR A 222 12.39 3.88 -8.96
CA THR A 222 12.81 2.95 -7.91
C THR A 222 12.72 3.64 -6.54
N SER A 223 12.66 2.85 -5.46
CA SER A 223 12.67 3.40 -4.10
C SER A 223 13.40 2.48 -3.15
N LYS A 224 14.05 3.07 -2.14
CA LYS A 224 14.78 2.36 -1.10
C LYS A 224 14.19 2.70 0.25
N VAL A 225 13.89 1.68 1.05
CA VAL A 225 13.34 1.86 2.39
C VAL A 225 14.06 0.97 3.39
N ILE A 226 14.13 1.45 4.62
CA ILE A 226 14.65 0.70 5.76
C ILE A 226 13.46 0.45 6.68
N LEU A 227 13.21 -0.83 6.96
CA LEU A 227 12.11 -1.30 7.77
C LEU A 227 12.66 -2.25 8.84
N ASP A 228 12.40 -1.92 10.08
CA ASP A 228 12.63 -2.76 11.24
C ASP A 228 11.35 -3.49 11.62
N ALA A 229 11.47 -4.71 12.12
CA ALA A 229 10.37 -5.45 12.71
C ALA A 229 10.64 -5.56 14.21
N SER A 230 10.17 -4.55 14.93
CA SER A 230 10.39 -4.39 16.38
C SER A 230 9.65 -5.42 17.22
N TYR A 231 8.67 -6.11 16.63
CA TYR A 231 7.97 -7.25 17.22
C TYR A 231 7.49 -8.18 16.10
N VAL A 232 7.60 -9.49 16.31
CA VAL A 232 7.07 -10.52 15.40
C VAL A 232 6.53 -11.68 16.22
N ASP A 233 5.32 -12.12 15.89
CA ASP A 233 4.75 -13.40 16.33
C ASP A 233 4.07 -14.12 15.15
N ASP A 234 3.37 -15.22 15.43
CA ASP A 234 2.67 -16.02 14.42
C ASP A 234 1.50 -15.29 13.74
N LYS A 235 0.96 -14.23 14.34
CA LYS A 235 -0.28 -13.56 13.92
C LYS A 235 -0.08 -12.09 13.57
N LEU A 236 0.95 -11.46 14.11
CA LEU A 236 1.13 -10.02 14.20
C LEU A 236 2.61 -9.68 14.03
N ARG A 237 2.87 -8.57 13.34
CA ARG A 237 4.18 -7.95 13.27
C ARG A 237 4.02 -6.45 13.53
N VAL A 238 4.91 -5.89 14.34
CA VAL A 238 5.05 -4.44 14.47
C VAL A 238 6.25 -4.04 13.63
N GLY A 239 5.98 -3.32 12.55
CA GLY A 239 7.00 -2.71 11.71
C GLY A 239 7.34 -1.30 12.21
N LYS A 240 8.59 -0.88 12.02
CA LYS A 240 9.08 0.46 12.33
C LYS A 240 9.95 0.95 11.16
N GLY A 241 9.56 2.05 10.54
CA GLY A 241 10.40 2.72 9.55
C GLY A 241 11.56 3.48 10.22
N ALA A 242 12.61 3.75 9.47
CA ALA A 242 13.75 4.55 9.97
C ALA A 242 13.37 5.97 10.45
N SER A 243 12.22 6.50 10.05
CA SER A 243 11.65 7.76 10.57
C SER A 243 10.87 7.62 11.88
N GLY A 244 10.79 6.41 12.46
CA GLY A 244 10.02 6.12 13.67
C GLY A 244 8.53 5.82 13.44
N VAL A 245 8.05 5.93 12.19
CA VAL A 245 6.67 5.53 11.83
C VAL A 245 6.49 4.04 12.06
N ARG A 246 5.46 3.65 12.80
CA ARG A 246 5.13 2.25 13.07
C ARG A 246 4.01 1.73 12.17
N PHE A 247 4.02 0.44 11.94
CA PHE A 247 3.03 -0.29 11.16
C PHE A 247 2.55 -1.48 11.98
N LEU A 248 1.24 -1.64 12.11
CA LEU A 248 0.67 -2.85 12.69
C LEU A 248 0.27 -3.76 11.53
N LEU A 249 0.89 -4.92 11.49
CA LEU A 249 0.72 -5.89 10.41
C LEU A 249 0.11 -7.16 10.97
N LYS A 250 -0.87 -7.71 10.26
CA LYS A 250 -1.48 -9.00 10.56
C LYS A 250 -1.00 -10.03 9.55
N ARG A 251 -0.57 -11.19 10.02
CA ARG A 251 -0.19 -12.31 9.15
C ARG A 251 -1.42 -12.83 8.41
N CYS A 252 -1.30 -13.00 7.10
CA CYS A 252 -2.38 -13.50 6.26
C CYS A 252 -2.37 -15.03 6.21
N VAL A 253 -3.37 -15.66 6.82
CA VAL A 253 -3.50 -17.13 6.86
C VAL A 253 -3.97 -17.66 5.49
N GLU A 254 -5.05 -17.07 4.94
CA GLU A 254 -5.62 -17.45 3.65
C GLU A 254 -6.25 -16.23 2.94
N GLY A 255 -6.38 -16.29 1.62
CA GLY A 255 -7.10 -15.29 0.83
C GLY A 255 -6.42 -14.93 -0.49
N GLU A 256 -7.21 -14.83 -1.55
CA GLU A 256 -6.69 -14.55 -2.90
C GLU A 256 -6.20 -13.10 -3.09
N GLU A 257 -6.65 -12.15 -2.26
CA GLU A 257 -6.31 -10.74 -2.43
C GLU A 257 -4.82 -10.47 -2.21
N LYS A 258 -4.20 -11.18 -1.24
CA LYS A 258 -2.77 -11.10 -0.96
C LYS A 258 -1.91 -11.61 -2.11
N ASP A 259 -2.48 -12.38 -3.04
CA ASP A 259 -1.78 -13.01 -4.16
C ASP A 259 -1.93 -12.24 -5.48
N VAL A 260 -2.73 -11.17 -5.50
CA VAL A 260 -2.95 -10.34 -6.70
C VAL A 260 -1.62 -9.83 -7.27
N TRP A 261 -0.62 -9.56 -6.43
CA TRP A 261 0.68 -9.09 -6.89
C TRP A 261 1.37 -10.09 -7.83
N ARG A 262 1.20 -11.42 -7.63
CA ARG A 262 1.82 -12.44 -8.49
C ARG A 262 1.30 -12.33 -9.92
N ARG A 263 -0.01 -12.07 -10.09
CA ARG A 263 -0.64 -11.85 -11.40
C ARG A 263 -0.14 -10.56 -12.05
N VAL A 264 0.01 -9.49 -11.27
CA VAL A 264 0.50 -8.20 -11.77
C VAL A 264 1.95 -8.32 -12.24
N VAL A 265 2.82 -8.94 -11.43
CA VAL A 265 4.24 -9.15 -11.76
C VAL A 265 4.41 -10.12 -12.92
N GLY A 266 3.62 -11.20 -12.97
CA GLY A 266 3.63 -12.19 -14.06
C GLY A 266 2.93 -11.74 -15.35
N SER A 267 2.44 -10.51 -15.43
CA SER A 267 1.77 -10.00 -16.62
C SER A 267 2.75 -9.91 -17.80
N LYS A 268 2.49 -10.67 -18.87
CA LYS A 268 3.34 -10.69 -20.09
C LYS A 268 3.38 -9.35 -20.83
N PHE A 269 2.31 -8.56 -20.73
CA PHE A 269 2.19 -7.28 -21.42
C PHE A 269 2.28 -6.13 -20.41
N VAL A 270 3.44 -5.46 -20.39
CA VAL A 270 3.70 -4.31 -19.53
C VAL A 270 3.93 -3.08 -20.38
N VAL A 271 3.00 -2.13 -20.31
CA VAL A 271 3.10 -0.87 -21.03
C VAL A 271 4.04 0.07 -20.25
N ARG A 272 5.19 0.40 -20.84
CA ARG A 272 6.10 1.40 -20.27
C ARG A 272 5.51 2.80 -20.42
N LYS A 273 6.03 3.77 -19.65
CA LYS A 273 5.63 5.19 -19.69
C LYS A 273 5.44 5.73 -21.11
N ARG A 274 6.36 5.43 -22.04
CA ARG A 274 6.27 5.84 -23.46
C ARG A 274 5.06 5.26 -24.20
N GLY A 275 4.73 3.99 -23.95
CA GLY A 275 3.56 3.35 -24.55
C GLY A 275 2.25 3.98 -24.07
N ILE A 276 2.15 4.30 -22.77
CA ILE A 276 1.00 5.01 -22.22
C ILE A 276 0.86 6.37 -22.88
N ILE A 277 1.93 7.19 -22.87
CA ILE A 277 1.92 8.53 -23.47
C ILE A 277 1.53 8.46 -24.95
N SER A 278 2.11 7.54 -25.73
CA SER A 278 1.81 7.37 -27.15
C SER A 278 0.34 7.02 -27.38
N SER A 279 -0.20 6.06 -26.62
CA SER A 279 -1.61 5.68 -26.71
C SER A 279 -2.55 6.85 -26.39
N MET A 280 -2.21 7.65 -25.38
CA MET A 280 -2.99 8.82 -24.97
C MET A 280 -2.91 9.95 -25.99
N MET A 281 -1.75 10.19 -26.60
CA MET A 281 -1.61 11.18 -27.66
C MET A 281 -2.39 10.79 -28.92
N LEU A 282 -2.29 9.53 -29.34
CA LEU A 282 -3.03 9.03 -30.50
C LEU A 282 -4.54 9.10 -30.26
N PHE A 283 -5.02 8.60 -29.12
CA PHE A 283 -6.44 8.59 -28.81
C PHE A 283 -6.99 10.00 -28.55
N GLY A 284 -6.25 10.82 -27.81
CA GLY A 284 -6.60 12.22 -27.55
C GLY A 284 -6.65 13.06 -28.82
N GLY A 285 -5.66 12.90 -29.71
CA GLY A 285 -5.62 13.55 -31.02
C GLY A 285 -6.78 13.10 -31.93
N ALA A 286 -7.05 11.80 -32.00
CA ALA A 286 -8.19 11.27 -32.76
C ALA A 286 -9.53 11.80 -32.25
N MET A 287 -9.73 11.86 -30.92
CA MET A 287 -10.91 12.43 -30.28
C MET A 287 -11.08 13.92 -30.57
N LEU A 288 -9.99 14.70 -30.66
CA LEU A 288 -10.07 16.11 -31.04
C LEU A 288 -10.45 16.31 -32.51
N LEU A 289 -9.95 15.46 -33.40
CA LEU A 289 -10.19 15.55 -34.85
C LEU A 289 -11.57 15.03 -35.26
N ARG A 290 -12.03 13.93 -34.66
CA ARG A 290 -13.25 13.21 -35.07
C ARG A 290 -14.37 13.22 -34.04
N GLY A 291 -14.11 13.66 -32.80
CA GLY A 291 -15.11 13.70 -31.75
C GLY A 291 -16.07 14.89 -31.88
N GLY A 292 -17.31 14.69 -31.44
CA GLY A 292 -18.25 15.79 -31.17
C GLY A 292 -17.76 16.70 -30.04
N LYS A 293 -18.58 17.68 -29.61
CA LYS A 293 -18.21 18.63 -28.55
C LYS A 293 -17.65 17.95 -27.29
N PHE A 294 -18.27 16.85 -26.86
CA PHE A 294 -17.82 16.06 -25.73
C PHE A 294 -16.48 15.35 -25.98
N GLY A 295 -16.32 14.73 -27.16
CA GLY A 295 -15.08 14.07 -27.55
C GLY A 295 -13.89 15.02 -27.58
N LYS A 296 -14.10 16.28 -27.99
CA LYS A 296 -13.04 17.31 -27.98
C LYS A 296 -12.58 17.66 -26.56
N VAL A 297 -13.51 17.86 -25.62
CA VAL A 297 -13.18 18.12 -24.21
C VAL A 297 -12.41 16.95 -23.62
N PHE A 298 -12.87 15.72 -23.86
CA PHE A 298 -12.20 14.52 -23.38
C PHE A 298 -10.81 14.33 -24.00
N GLY A 299 -10.69 14.55 -25.31
CA GLY A 299 -9.41 14.49 -26.04
C GLY A 299 -8.39 15.49 -25.51
N LEU A 300 -8.81 16.75 -25.25
CA LEU A 300 -7.95 17.76 -24.63
C LEU A 300 -7.50 17.32 -23.23
N SER A 301 -8.40 16.74 -22.43
CA SER A 301 -8.05 16.21 -21.10
C SER A 301 -7.05 15.06 -21.15
N LEU A 302 -7.11 14.21 -22.18
CA LEU A 302 -6.14 13.13 -22.39
C LEU A 302 -4.76 13.68 -22.77
N LEU A 303 -4.70 14.70 -23.63
CA LEU A 303 -3.43 15.32 -24.04
C LEU A 303 -2.77 16.07 -22.88
N THR A 304 -3.53 16.83 -22.08
CA THR A 304 -3.00 17.49 -20.88
C THR A 304 -2.47 16.46 -19.88
N LEU A 305 -3.14 15.31 -19.78
CA LEU A 305 -2.66 14.20 -18.97
C LEU A 305 -1.34 13.62 -19.46
N ALA A 306 -1.25 13.33 -20.76
CA ALA A 306 -0.01 12.85 -21.37
C ALA A 306 1.15 13.81 -21.10
N ALA A 307 0.93 15.12 -21.25
CA ALA A 307 1.93 16.15 -20.99
C ALA A 307 2.40 16.19 -19.53
N ALA A 308 1.51 16.03 -18.54
CA ALA A 308 1.93 16.01 -17.14
C ALA A 308 2.60 14.70 -16.72
N ILE A 309 2.27 13.58 -17.37
CA ILE A 309 3.01 12.32 -17.20
C ILE A 309 4.43 12.50 -17.73
N VAL A 310 4.60 13.11 -18.91
CA VAL A 310 5.93 13.45 -19.48
C VAL A 310 6.75 14.24 -18.47
N LYS A 311 6.18 15.35 -17.95
CA LYS A 311 6.86 16.26 -17.00
C LYS A 311 7.12 15.68 -15.62
N SER A 312 6.49 14.58 -15.23
CA SER A 312 6.82 13.95 -13.95
C SER A 312 8.08 13.12 -14.04
N THR A 313 9.12 13.69 -13.44
CA THR A 313 10.18 12.97 -12.77
C THR A 313 9.56 12.38 -11.50
N GLY A 314 9.29 11.07 -11.53
CA GLY A 314 8.97 10.38 -10.30
C GLY A 314 10.26 10.27 -9.50
N GLY A 315 10.28 10.77 -8.27
CA GLY A 315 11.37 10.63 -7.30
C GLY A 315 10.78 10.73 -5.89
N ILE A 316 11.34 9.98 -4.95
CA ILE A 316 11.44 10.47 -3.57
C ILE A 316 12.73 11.29 -3.63
N GLU A 317 12.63 12.61 -3.52
CA GLU A 317 13.83 13.43 -3.34
C GLU A 317 14.55 12.86 -2.12
N GLU A 318 15.82 12.48 -2.30
CA GLU A 318 16.71 12.23 -1.18
C GLU A 318 16.69 13.53 -0.37
N GLY A 319 16.16 13.46 0.85
CA GLY A 319 16.32 14.55 1.80
C GLY A 319 17.81 14.78 1.97
N GLU A 320 18.25 15.93 1.46
CA GLU A 320 19.46 16.68 1.79
C GLU A 320 20.75 15.86 1.88
N GLN A 321 21.54 15.92 0.80
CA GLN A 321 22.98 16.12 0.97
C GLN A 321 23.18 17.54 1.52
N GLU A 322 23.16 17.67 2.85
CA GLU A 322 24.00 18.68 3.49
C GLU A 322 25.42 18.12 3.45
N GLU A 323 26.23 18.63 2.53
CA GLU A 323 27.68 18.53 2.60
C GLU A 323 28.15 19.31 3.85
N VAL A 324 28.99 18.64 4.66
CA VAL A 324 29.91 19.29 5.60
C VAL A 324 31.21 19.54 4.86
#